data_AF-A0A0E9Y1S6-F1
#
_entry.id   AF-A0A0E9Y1S6-F1
#
_cell.length_a   1.000
_cell.length_b   1.000
_cell.length_c   1.000
_cell.angle_alpha   90.00
_cell.angle_beta   90.00
_cell.angle_gamma   90.00
#
_symmetry.space_group_name_H-M   'P 1'
#
loop_
_entity.id
_entity.type
_entity.pdbx_description
1 polymer ?
#
loop_
_entity_poly.entity_id
_entity_poly.type
_entity_poly.pdbx_seq_one_letter_code
_entity_poly.pdbx_strand_id
1 'polypeptide(L)'
;EVNAWVEKVTESKIKNLLPEGTLDASTVLILVNAIYFKGLWSSQFDPKSTHRSHFHLDSKNKKEVEMMYQQSDYKMSRSDDLEVTALEIPY
;
A
#
# COMPACT_ATOMS: atom_id res chain seq x y z
N GLU A 1 -21.48 2.70 -14.11
CA GLU A 1 -21.71 3.76 -13.09
C GLU A 1 -20.90 3.52 -11.82
N VAL A 2 -21.04 2.38 -11.14
CA VAL A 2 -20.28 2.05 -9.91
C VAL A 2 -18.77 2.17 -10.09
N ASN A 3 -18.20 1.57 -11.15
CA ASN A 3 -16.76 1.68 -11.41
C ASN A 3 -16.29 3.12 -11.61
N ALA A 4 -17.09 3.95 -12.28
CA ALA A 4 -16.74 5.36 -12.50
C ALA A 4 -16.77 6.15 -11.18
N TRP A 5 -17.73 5.85 -10.29
CA TRP A 5 -17.78 6.42 -8.95
C TRP A 5 -16.56 5.99 -8.12
N VAL A 6 -16.25 4.69 -8.07
CA VAL A 6 -15.06 4.16 -7.37
C VAL A 6 -13.78 4.79 -7.89
N GLU A 7 -13.63 4.86 -9.21
CA GLU A 7 -12.47 5.47 -9.84
C GLU A 7 -12.32 6.94 -9.44
N LYS A 8 -13.43 7.70 -9.43
CA LYS A 8 -13.40 9.10 -9.01
C LYS A 8 -13.01 9.29 -7.55
N VAL A 9 -13.62 8.54 -6.62
CA VAL A 9 -13.36 8.71 -5.17
C VAL A 9 -12.01 8.15 -4.73
N THR A 10 -11.38 7.33 -5.57
CA THR A 10 -10.04 6.75 -5.31
C THR A 10 -8.93 7.43 -6.11
N GLU A 11 -9.14 8.63 -6.64
CA GLU A 11 -8.18 9.34 -7.50
C GLU A 11 -7.60 8.46 -8.62
N SER A 12 -8.49 7.69 -9.26
CA SER A 12 -8.18 6.74 -10.31
C SER A 12 -7.23 5.60 -9.92
N LYS A 13 -7.00 5.36 -8.63
CA LYS A 13 -6.16 4.25 -8.14
C LYS A 13 -6.86 2.91 -8.17
N ILE A 14 -8.19 2.88 -8.02
CA ILE A 14 -8.99 1.68 -8.19
C ILE A 14 -9.85 1.84 -9.43
N LYS A 15 -9.56 1.05 -10.46
CA LYS A 15 -10.31 1.03 -11.72
C LYS A 15 -10.95 -0.34 -11.90
N ASN A 16 -12.09 -0.37 -12.60
CA ASN A 16 -12.77 -1.60 -12.96
C ASN A 16 -13.01 -2.54 -11.76
N LEU A 17 -13.44 -1.98 -10.63
CA LEU A 17 -13.71 -2.75 -9.40
C LEU A 17 -14.65 -3.93 -9.66
N LEU A 18 -15.66 -3.71 -10.51
CA LEU A 18 -16.57 -4.73 -11.02
C LEU A 18 -16.32 -4.90 -12.53
N PRO A 19 -15.45 -5.84 -12.95
CA PRO A 19 -15.20 -6.13 -14.35
C PRO A 19 -16.47 -6.49 -15.11
N GLU A 20 -16.42 -6.41 -16.44
CA GLU A 20 -17.54 -6.82 -17.28
C GLU A 20 -17.92 -8.30 -17.02
N GLY A 21 -19.22 -8.58 -16.99
CA GLY A 21 -19.75 -9.91 -16.64
C GLY A 21 -19.83 -10.20 -15.14
N THR A 22 -19.37 -9.31 -14.26
CA THR A 22 -19.51 -9.48 -12.80
C THR A 22 -20.97 -9.36 -12.35
N LEU A 23 -21.75 -8.52 -13.01
CA LEU A 23 -23.17 -8.32 -12.72
C LEU A 23 -24.00 -8.81 -13.89
N ASP A 24 -25.11 -9.47 -13.58
CA ASP A 24 -26.08 -9.98 -14.54
C ASP A 24 -27.51 -9.63 -14.12
N ALA A 25 -28.49 -10.07 -14.93
CA ALA A 25 -29.90 -9.79 -14.68
C ALA A 25 -30.46 -10.41 -13.38
N SER A 26 -29.75 -11.36 -12.76
CA SER A 26 -30.13 -11.96 -11.47
C SER A 26 -29.56 -11.20 -10.26
N THR A 27 -28.68 -10.20 -10.50
CA THR A 27 -28.08 -9.39 -9.44
C THR A 27 -29.12 -8.42 -8.87
N VAL A 28 -29.56 -8.67 -7.64
CA VAL A 28 -30.57 -7.85 -6.95
C VAL A 28 -29.97 -6.72 -6.11
N LEU A 29 -28.77 -6.93 -5.55
CA LEU A 29 -28.13 -5.97 -4.65
C LEU A 29 -26.61 -6.05 -4.73
N ILE A 30 -25.94 -4.90 -4.65
CA ILE A 30 -24.49 -4.80 -4.46
C ILE A 30 -24.18 -3.82 -3.32
N LEU A 31 -23.19 -4.17 -2.49
CA LEU A 31 -22.62 -3.29 -1.48
C LEU A 31 -21.15 -3.05 -1.84
N VAL A 32 -20.76 -1.79 -1.97
CA VAL A 32 -19.42 -1.40 -2.42
C VAL A 32 -18.76 -0.54 -1.36
N ASN A 33 -17.52 -0.89 -1.00
CA ASN A 33 -16.64 -0.09 -0.16
C ASN A 33 -15.29 0.08 -0.87
N ALA A 34 -14.85 1.32 -1.04
CA ALA A 34 -13.55 1.65 -1.62
C ALA A 34 -12.91 2.75 -0.78
N ILE A 35 -11.65 2.56 -0.40
CA ILE A 35 -10.88 3.48 0.44
C ILE A 35 -9.58 3.81 -0.28
N TYR A 36 -9.26 5.10 -0.36
CA TYR A 36 -7.96 5.59 -0.80
C TYR A 36 -7.39 6.50 0.27
N PHE A 37 -6.16 6.21 0.67
CA PHE A 37 -5.43 6.97 1.68
C PHE A 37 -4.10 7.44 1.09
N LYS A 38 -3.84 8.74 1.20
CA LYS A 38 -2.57 9.37 0.84
C LYS A 38 -2.19 10.33 1.96
N GLY A 39 -1.45 9.82 2.94
CA GLY A 39 -0.86 10.62 4.00
C GLY A 39 0.52 11.14 3.61
N LEU A 40 0.85 12.35 4.06
CA LEU A 40 2.24 12.75 4.20
C LEU A 40 2.78 12.11 5.47
N TRP A 41 4.08 11.78 5.49
CA TRP A 41 4.74 11.40 6.72
C TRP A 41 5.00 12.64 7.58
N SER A 42 4.93 12.50 8.90
CA SER A 42 5.31 13.56 9.82
C SER A 42 6.79 13.95 9.64
N SER A 43 7.65 12.96 9.37
CA SER A 43 9.02 13.14 8.87
C SER A 43 9.15 12.48 7.50
N GLN A 44 9.15 13.29 6.45
CA GLN A 44 9.23 12.83 5.06
C GLN A 44 10.64 12.34 4.71
N PHE A 45 10.70 11.27 3.93
CA PHE A 45 11.95 10.78 3.35
C PHE A 45 12.47 11.78 2.30
N ASP A 46 13.76 12.11 2.34
CA ASP A 46 14.39 12.88 1.26
C ASP A 46 14.49 12.01 0.00
N PRO A 47 13.89 12.41 -1.13
CA PRO A 47 14.01 11.68 -2.39
C PRO A 47 15.47 11.43 -2.82
N LYS A 48 16.40 12.32 -2.46
CA LYS A 48 17.84 12.15 -2.78
C LYS A 48 18.51 11.03 -2.00
N SER A 49 17.94 10.61 -0.87
CA SER A 49 18.42 9.48 -0.08
C SER A 49 17.81 8.15 -0.53
N THR A 50 16.86 8.18 -1.47
CA THR A 50 16.34 6.97 -2.11
C THR A 50 17.39 6.40 -3.04
N HIS A 51 17.66 5.10 -2.91
CA HIS A 51 18.69 4.43 -3.70
C HIS A 51 18.29 3.01 -4.06
N ARG A 52 18.93 2.48 -5.12
CA ARG A 52 18.73 1.09 -5.54
C ARG A 52 19.26 0.11 -4.51
N SER A 53 18.41 -0.83 -4.11
CA SER A 53 18.78 -1.91 -3.18
C SER A 53 18.06 -3.21 -3.53
N HIS A 54 18.60 -4.33 -3.04
CA HIS A 54 18.01 -5.65 -3.28
C HIS A 54 16.94 -5.95 -2.21
N PHE A 55 15.69 -6.13 -2.66
CA PHE A 55 14.62 -6.70 -1.86
C PHE A 55 14.62 -8.23 -2.01
N HIS A 56 14.60 -8.95 -0.89
CA HIS A 56 14.61 -10.41 -0.87
C HIS A 56 13.16 -10.91 -0.87
N LEU A 57 12.75 -11.57 -1.96
CA LEU A 57 11.40 -12.13 -2.09
C LEU A 57 11.29 -13.46 -1.34
N ASP A 58 12.36 -14.25 -1.38
CA ASP A 58 12.55 -15.50 -0.65
C ASP A 58 14.06 -15.78 -0.50
N SER A 59 14.43 -17.01 -0.11
CA SER A 59 15.82 -17.41 0.12
C SER A 59 16.70 -17.41 -1.12
N LYS A 60 16.12 -17.47 -2.33
CA LYS A 60 16.84 -17.57 -3.61
C LYS A 60 16.61 -16.36 -4.52
N ASN A 61 15.43 -15.76 -4.44
CA ASN A 61 15.00 -14.71 -5.36
C ASN A 61 15.15 -13.32 -4.75
N LYS A 62 15.77 -12.41 -5.51
CA LYS A 62 15.92 -11.00 -5.16
C LYS A 62 15.45 -10.12 -6.31
N LYS A 63 14.96 -8.93 -5.98
CA LYS A 63 14.56 -7.91 -6.94
C LYS A 63 15.14 -6.57 -6.53
N GLU A 64 15.68 -5.83 -7.49
CA GLU A 64 16.14 -4.48 -7.26
C GLU A 64 14.94 -3.51 -7.16
N VAL A 65 14.94 -2.67 -6.12
CA VAL A 65 13.89 -1.68 -5.83
C VAL A 65 14.48 -0.33 -5.46
N GLU A 66 13.70 0.74 -5.60
CA GLU A 66 14.01 2.05 -5.01
C GLU A 66 13.72 2.00 -3.50
N MET A 67 14.77 1.94 -2.68
CA MET A 67 14.65 1.87 -1.23
C MET A 67 14.79 3.27 -0.62
N MET A 68 13.74 3.74 0.04
CA MET A 68 13.79 5.01 0.79
C MET A 68 14.66 4.85 2.04
N TYR A 69 15.36 5.92 2.43
CA TYR A 69 16.23 5.91 3.60
C TYR A 69 16.09 7.22 4.39
N GLN A 70 15.99 7.09 5.71
CA GLN A 70 16.17 8.17 6.67
C GLN A 70 16.64 7.58 8.01
N GLN A 71 17.18 8.41 8.89
CA GLN A 71 17.60 8.02 10.22
C GLN A 71 17.08 9.04 11.24
N SER A 72 16.34 8.57 12.24
CA SER A 72 15.77 9.38 13.31
C SER A 72 15.40 8.51 14.51
N ASP A 73 14.91 9.14 15.57
CA ASP A 73 14.36 8.44 16.73
C ASP A 73 12.92 8.02 16.45
N TYR A 74 12.65 6.71 16.51
CA TYR A 74 11.33 6.13 16.28
C TYR A 74 10.93 5.23 17.45
N LYS A 75 9.61 5.11 17.65
CA LYS A 75 9.09 4.05 18.51
C LYS A 75 9.26 2.71 17.79
N MET A 76 9.91 1.77 18.49
CA MET A 76 10.19 0.45 17.98
C MET A 76 9.98 -0.58 19.10
N SER A 77 9.52 -1.76 18.72
CA SER A 77 9.32 -2.89 19.62
C SER A 77 9.85 -4.16 18.97
N ARG A 78 10.35 -5.10 19.78
CA ARG A 78 10.76 -6.43 19.33
C ARG A 78 9.99 -7.49 20.10
N SER A 79 9.50 -8.48 19.37
CA SER A 79 8.92 -9.70 19.94
C SER A 79 9.85 -10.86 19.58
N ASP A 80 10.51 -11.42 20.58
CA ASP A 80 11.39 -12.58 20.39
C ASP A 80 10.58 -13.85 20.11
N ASP A 81 9.39 -14.00 20.72
CA ASP A 81 8.47 -15.13 20.47
C ASP A 81 8.02 -15.22 19.00
N LEU A 82 7.92 -14.07 18.32
CA LEU A 82 7.56 -14.00 16.89
C LEU A 82 8.76 -13.78 15.98
N GLU A 83 9.96 -13.59 16.53
CA GLU A 83 11.17 -13.19 15.80
C GLU A 83 10.98 -11.94 14.91
N VAL A 84 10.20 -10.95 15.39
CA VAL A 84 9.82 -9.75 14.62
C VAL A 84 10.22 -8.47 15.34
N THR A 85 10.67 -7.48 14.56
CA THR A 85 10.82 -6.08 15.00
C THR A 85 9.79 -5.21 14.28
N ALA A 86 9.04 -4.41 15.04
CA ALA A 86 8.03 -3.49 14.54
C ALA A 86 8.46 -2.04 14.77
N LEU A 87 8.30 -1.20 13.75
CA LEU A 87 8.66 0.22 13.73
C LEU A 87 7.41 1.06 13.45
N GLU A 88 7.16 2.08 14.26
CA GLU A 88 6.07 3.06 14.04
C GLU A 88 6.61 4.26 13.26
N ILE A 89 6.02 4.54 12.08
CA ILE A 89 6.31 5.74 11.28
C ILE A 89 5.02 6.57 11.22
N PRO A 90 4.95 7.72 11.91
CA PRO A 90 3.74 8.55 11.93
C PRO A 90 3.48 9.27 10.60
N TYR A 91 2.20 9.31 10.19
CA TYR A 91 1.71 10.20 9.14
C TYR A 91 1.44 11.59 9.72
#